data_AF-A0A6D2LDC5-F1
#
_entry.id   AF-A0A6D2LDC5-F1
#
_cell.length_a   1.000
_cell.length_b   1.000
_cell.length_c   1.000
_cell.angle_alpha   90.00
_cell.angle_beta   90.00
_cell.angle_gamma   90.00
#
_symmetry.space_group_name_H-M   'P 1'
#
loop_
_entity.id
_entity.type
_entity.pdbx_description
1 polymer ?
#
loop_
_entity_poly.entity_id
_entity_poly.type
_entity_poly.pdbx_seq_one_letter_code
_entity_poly.pdbx_strand_id
1 'polypeptide(L)'
;LTVSSAGTCWSLGKEKLVVENVIKSWVKKHKHERLPLVALGASSGGYFVSALATDLKFSSIVLMIAEGVFDQISISKQYPPTLFVHMPKDVYRQQKIREFLEGLRMEGVDAAEIECMDLPLSPGFLADRIPGLDRGVSAKLFKLFREKGFVDEKGYMKRDGRRTPWKQALSGYKISLEESLVTPVEEELNLAFAYHEMTSLQSEQIFSWFESHMG
;
A
#
# COMPACT_ATOMS: atom_id res chain seq x y z
N LEU A 1 12.53 7.46 -11.09
CA LEU A 1 12.80 8.57 -10.14
C LEU A 1 11.95 8.34 -8.91
N THR A 2 12.54 8.40 -7.71
CA THR A 2 11.77 8.40 -6.45
C THR A 2 11.87 9.80 -5.84
N VAL A 3 10.74 10.36 -5.43
CA VAL A 3 10.67 11.67 -4.76
C VAL A 3 9.97 11.47 -3.43
N SER A 4 10.60 11.89 -2.34
CA SER A 4 10.05 11.82 -0.99
C SER A 4 9.76 13.21 -0.46
N SER A 5 8.78 13.31 0.44
CA SER A 5 8.57 14.52 1.23
C SER A 5 9.72 14.73 2.22
N ALA A 6 9.80 15.92 2.82
CA ALA A 6 10.81 16.28 3.81
C ALA A 6 10.54 15.68 5.21
N GLY A 7 10.14 14.40 5.28
CA GLY A 7 9.85 13.69 6.53
C GLY A 7 8.47 13.96 7.12
N THR A 8 7.58 14.67 6.41
CA THR A 8 6.19 14.94 6.79
C THR A 8 5.21 14.44 5.71
N CYS A 9 3.91 14.45 5.98
CA CYS A 9 2.92 14.20 4.92
C CYS A 9 3.02 15.27 3.83
N TRP A 10 2.73 14.88 2.58
CA TRP A 10 2.65 15.80 1.45
C TRP A 10 1.55 16.84 1.64
N SER A 11 1.82 18.05 1.17
CA SER A 11 0.87 19.14 1.00
C SER A 11 0.55 19.34 -0.48
N LEU A 12 -0.64 19.85 -0.77
CA LEU A 12 -1.09 20.10 -2.15
C LEU A 12 -0.73 21.50 -2.67
N GLY A 13 0.05 22.25 -1.90
CA GLY A 13 0.43 23.63 -2.22
C GLY A 13 1.67 23.70 -3.11
N LYS A 14 2.69 24.45 -2.65
CA LYS A 14 3.93 24.70 -3.42
C LYS A 14 4.67 23.41 -3.82
N GLU A 15 4.49 22.33 -3.07
CA GLU A 15 5.15 21.05 -3.32
C GLU A 15 4.76 20.45 -4.67
N LYS A 16 3.52 20.64 -5.16
CA LYS A 16 3.10 20.17 -6.50
C LYS A 16 4.00 20.74 -7.59
N LEU A 17 4.18 22.07 -7.60
CA LEU A 17 5.02 22.77 -8.56
C LEU A 17 6.50 22.35 -8.46
N VAL A 18 7.00 22.16 -7.23
CA VAL A 18 8.38 21.71 -7.02
C VAL A 18 8.58 20.31 -7.62
N VAL A 19 7.70 19.37 -7.31
CA VAL A 19 7.80 17.99 -7.80
C VAL A 19 7.62 17.93 -9.32
N GLU A 20 6.67 18.67 -9.88
CA GLU A 20 6.48 18.80 -11.32
C GLU A 20 7.78 19.24 -12.02
N ASN A 21 8.44 20.27 -11.50
CA ASN A 21 9.70 20.78 -12.03
C ASN A 21 10.84 19.77 -11.91
N VAL A 22 10.91 19.03 -10.79
CA VAL A 22 11.88 17.96 -10.59
C VAL A 22 11.68 16.85 -11.62
N ILE A 23 10.44 16.40 -11.84
CA ILE A 23 10.12 15.36 -12.84
C ILE A 23 10.51 15.85 -14.23
N LYS A 24 10.03 17.03 -14.66
CA LYS A 24 10.35 17.60 -15.98
C LYS A 24 11.85 17.74 -16.20
N SER A 25 12.57 18.24 -15.20
CA SER A 25 14.03 18.41 -15.27
C SER A 25 14.75 17.07 -15.37
N TRP A 26 14.32 16.07 -14.61
CA TRP A 26 14.90 14.73 -14.63
C TRP A 26 14.66 14.03 -15.97
N VAL A 27 13.43 14.08 -16.48
CA VAL A 27 13.04 13.51 -17.78
C VAL A 27 13.87 14.11 -18.90
N LYS A 28 13.98 15.44 -18.93
CA LYS A 28 14.81 16.16 -19.92
C LYS A 28 16.29 15.81 -19.81
N LYS A 29 16.83 15.79 -18.59
CA LYS A 29 18.24 15.45 -18.35
C LYS A 29 18.60 14.07 -18.88
N HIS A 30 17.69 13.11 -18.80
CA HIS A 30 17.91 11.73 -19.21
C HIS A 30 17.33 11.39 -20.59
N LYS A 31 16.84 12.39 -21.34
CA LYS A 31 16.31 12.24 -22.70
C LYS A 31 15.14 11.26 -22.80
N HIS A 32 14.25 11.28 -21.80
CA HIS A 32 13.09 10.39 -21.69
C HIS A 32 11.77 11.07 -22.09
N GLU A 33 11.80 12.23 -22.76
CA GLU A 33 10.62 13.04 -23.09
C GLU A 33 9.58 12.33 -23.98
N ARG A 34 10.00 11.27 -24.67
CA ARG A 34 9.13 10.45 -25.54
C ARG A 34 8.54 9.23 -24.85
N LEU A 35 8.96 8.94 -23.62
CA LEU A 35 8.46 7.79 -22.87
C LEU A 35 7.17 8.15 -22.12
N PRO A 36 6.23 7.21 -21.96
CA PRO A 36 5.07 7.41 -21.11
C PRO A 36 5.50 7.68 -19.67
N LEU A 37 4.85 8.65 -19.02
CA LEU A 37 5.04 8.93 -17.61
C LEU A 37 3.96 8.22 -16.81
N VAL A 38 4.35 7.44 -15.82
CA VAL A 38 3.42 6.82 -14.87
C VAL A 38 3.79 7.25 -13.46
N ALA A 39 2.82 7.24 -12.54
CA ALA A 39 3.06 7.59 -11.14
C ALA A 39 2.41 6.59 -10.18
N LEU A 40 3.12 6.31 -9.09
CA LEU A 40 2.61 5.54 -7.96
C LEU A 40 2.79 6.37 -6.70
N GLY A 41 1.73 6.49 -5.91
CA GLY A 41 1.76 7.15 -4.60
C GLY A 41 1.14 6.27 -3.53
N ALA A 42 1.77 6.18 -2.37
CA ALA A 42 1.25 5.46 -1.21
C ALA A 42 0.86 6.42 -0.08
N SER A 43 -0.30 6.20 0.53
CA SER A 43 -0.85 7.01 1.64
C SER A 43 -0.87 8.49 1.25
N SER A 44 -0.23 9.39 2.01
CA SER A 44 -0.08 10.83 1.66
C SER A 44 0.44 11.06 0.22
N GLY A 45 1.31 10.17 -0.28
CA GLY A 45 1.79 10.21 -1.66
C GLY A 45 0.71 9.87 -2.69
N GLY A 46 -0.27 9.03 -2.35
CA GLY A 46 -1.42 8.72 -3.22
C GLY A 46 -2.32 9.94 -3.39
N TYR A 47 -2.64 10.64 -2.30
CA TYR A 47 -3.35 11.92 -2.38
C TYR A 47 -2.57 12.93 -3.24
N PHE A 48 -1.26 13.04 -3.00
CA PHE A 48 -0.40 13.94 -3.76
C PHE A 48 -0.36 13.61 -5.26
N VAL A 49 -0.20 12.33 -5.63
CA VAL A 49 -0.21 11.89 -7.04
C VAL A 49 -1.55 12.19 -7.69
N SER A 50 -2.67 11.94 -7.01
CA SER A 50 -4.00 12.25 -7.55
C SER A 50 -4.17 13.75 -7.82
N ALA A 51 -3.59 14.62 -6.98
CA ALA A 51 -3.59 16.05 -7.23
C ALA A 51 -2.60 16.43 -8.34
N LEU A 52 -1.39 15.88 -8.35
CA LEU A 52 -0.35 16.23 -9.33
C LEU A 52 -0.77 15.85 -10.76
N ALA A 53 -1.57 14.81 -10.91
CA ALA A 53 -2.13 14.37 -12.19
C ALA A 53 -3.02 15.42 -12.89
N THR A 54 -3.44 16.49 -12.20
CA THR A 54 -4.11 17.63 -12.85
C THR A 54 -3.15 18.54 -13.61
N ASP A 55 -1.87 18.56 -13.20
CA ASP A 55 -0.87 19.51 -13.68
C ASP A 55 0.13 18.83 -14.64
N LEU A 56 0.34 17.52 -14.45
CA LEU A 56 1.26 16.72 -15.24
C LEU A 56 0.54 15.54 -15.90
N LYS A 57 0.75 15.38 -17.20
CA LYS A 57 0.14 14.31 -17.99
C LYS A 57 0.84 12.98 -17.72
N PHE A 58 0.15 12.09 -17.01
CA PHE A 58 0.53 10.69 -16.86
C PHE A 58 -0.25 9.81 -17.84
N SER A 59 0.35 8.70 -18.24
CA SER A 59 -0.28 7.61 -18.98
C SER A 59 -1.24 6.81 -18.09
N SER A 60 -0.86 6.59 -16.84
CA SER A 60 -1.73 6.07 -15.79
C SER A 60 -1.11 6.30 -14.41
N ILE A 61 -1.95 6.22 -13.37
CA ILE A 61 -1.53 6.38 -11.97
C ILE A 61 -2.03 5.23 -11.09
N VAL A 62 -1.30 4.98 -10.01
CA VAL A 62 -1.69 4.03 -8.95
C VAL A 62 -1.69 4.72 -7.59
N LEU A 63 -2.80 4.58 -6.88
CA LEU A 63 -3.02 5.10 -5.54
C LEU A 63 -3.06 3.94 -4.55
N MET A 64 -1.99 3.75 -3.79
CA MET A 64 -1.92 2.71 -2.75
C MET A 64 -2.36 3.31 -1.41
N ILE A 65 -3.21 2.59 -0.68
CA ILE A 65 -3.72 2.96 0.66
C ILE A 65 -4.17 4.43 0.74
N ALA A 66 -4.77 4.92 -0.34
CA ALA A 66 -5.23 6.29 -0.48
C ALA A 66 -6.43 6.33 -1.43
N GLU A 67 -7.46 7.10 -1.08
CA GLU A 67 -8.63 7.36 -1.91
C GLU A 67 -8.41 8.50 -2.92
N GLY A 68 -7.33 9.27 -2.78
CA GLY A 68 -7.08 10.46 -3.62
C GLY A 68 -7.88 11.69 -3.19
N VAL A 69 -7.81 12.76 -3.97
CA VAL A 69 -8.45 14.06 -3.66
C VAL A 69 -9.50 14.47 -4.70
N PHE A 70 -10.24 13.49 -5.22
CA PHE A 70 -11.19 13.67 -6.33
C PHE A 70 -12.38 14.58 -6.01
N ASP A 71 -12.62 14.86 -4.73
CA ASP A 71 -13.60 15.85 -4.26
C ASP A 71 -13.07 17.31 -4.26
N GLN A 72 -11.76 17.48 -4.43
CA GLN A 72 -11.07 18.77 -4.38
C GLN A 72 -10.51 19.21 -5.74
N ILE A 73 -10.57 18.33 -6.75
CA ILE A 73 -10.03 18.59 -8.09
C ILE A 73 -11.11 18.45 -9.16
N SER A 74 -10.95 19.17 -10.26
CA SER A 74 -11.84 19.02 -11.42
C SER A 74 -11.38 17.84 -12.27
N ILE A 75 -12.21 16.81 -12.35
CA ILE A 75 -11.98 15.66 -13.21
C ILE A 75 -12.60 15.91 -14.58
N SER A 76 -11.92 15.40 -15.61
CA SER A 76 -12.46 15.31 -16.97
C SER A 76 -11.97 14.01 -17.58
N LYS A 77 -12.52 13.61 -18.73
CA LYS A 77 -12.06 12.46 -19.53
C LYS A 77 -10.55 12.45 -19.89
N GLN A 78 -9.84 13.56 -19.67
CA GLN A 78 -8.39 13.68 -19.92
C GLN A 78 -7.55 13.31 -18.69
N TYR A 79 -8.17 13.12 -17.54
CA TYR A 79 -7.52 12.66 -16.33
C TYR A 79 -6.98 11.24 -16.54
N PRO A 80 -5.78 10.89 -16.03
CA PRO A 80 -5.17 9.61 -16.31
C PRO A 80 -5.99 8.43 -15.74
N PRO A 81 -5.96 7.28 -16.43
CA PRO A 81 -6.42 6.01 -15.88
C PRO A 81 -5.86 5.77 -14.48
N THR A 82 -6.74 5.41 -13.54
CA THR A 82 -6.42 5.33 -12.10
C THR A 82 -6.70 3.94 -11.52
N LEU A 83 -5.68 3.32 -10.94
CA LEU A 83 -5.82 2.09 -10.15
C LEU A 83 -5.76 2.41 -8.66
N PHE A 84 -6.75 1.94 -7.91
CA PHE A 84 -6.74 1.96 -6.46
C PHE A 84 -6.23 0.65 -5.90
N VAL A 85 -5.31 0.68 -4.94
CA VAL A 85 -4.81 -0.52 -4.25
C VAL A 85 -5.06 -0.33 -2.77
N HIS A 86 -6.02 -1.07 -2.21
CA HIS A 86 -6.50 -0.81 -0.86
C HIS A 86 -6.87 -2.10 -0.14
N MET A 87 -7.15 -1.95 1.15
CA MET A 87 -7.52 -3.04 2.03
C MET A 87 -9.01 -2.92 2.37
N PRO A 88 -9.83 -3.94 2.07
CA PRO A 88 -11.26 -3.91 2.38
C PRO A 88 -11.60 -3.70 3.85
N LYS A 89 -10.69 -4.05 4.77
CA LYS A 89 -10.90 -3.85 6.22
C LYS A 89 -10.84 -2.39 6.65
N ASP A 90 -10.20 -1.50 5.88
CA ASP A 90 -10.35 -0.05 6.08
C ASP A 90 -11.63 0.42 5.41
N VAL A 91 -12.75 0.16 6.10
CA VAL A 91 -14.11 0.36 5.57
C VAL A 91 -14.36 1.80 5.14
N TYR A 92 -13.80 2.77 5.88
CA TYR A 92 -13.93 4.19 5.53
C TYR A 92 -13.31 4.47 4.16
N ARG A 93 -12.08 3.99 3.92
CA ARG A 93 -11.41 4.21 2.65
C ARG A 93 -11.98 3.38 1.52
N GLN A 94 -12.37 2.14 1.78
CA GLN A 94 -13.06 1.31 0.80
C GLN A 94 -14.32 2.01 0.30
N GLN A 95 -15.12 2.60 1.19
CA GLN A 95 -16.29 3.35 0.79
C GLN A 95 -15.93 4.55 -0.10
N LYS A 96 -14.94 5.34 0.29
CA LYS A 96 -14.49 6.49 -0.51
C LYS A 96 -13.94 6.10 -1.88
N ILE A 97 -13.17 5.01 -1.95
CA ILE A 97 -12.64 4.49 -3.21
C ILE A 97 -13.78 4.08 -4.13
N ARG A 98 -14.82 3.40 -3.62
CA ARG A 98 -15.99 3.04 -4.44
C ARG A 98 -16.68 4.28 -5.02
N GLU A 99 -16.92 5.29 -4.19
CA GLU A 99 -17.50 6.58 -4.63
C GLU A 99 -16.68 7.22 -5.77
N PHE A 100 -15.36 7.30 -5.61
CA PHE A 100 -14.48 7.93 -6.60
C PHE A 100 -14.26 7.07 -7.85
N LEU A 101 -14.21 5.75 -7.71
CA LEU A 101 -14.09 4.83 -8.82
C LEU A 101 -15.33 4.90 -9.73
N GLU A 102 -16.53 5.00 -9.16
CA GLU A 102 -17.76 5.24 -9.93
C GLU A 102 -17.73 6.61 -10.62
N GLY A 103 -17.35 7.66 -9.89
CA GLY A 103 -17.25 9.03 -10.42
C GLY A 103 -16.26 9.15 -11.59
N LEU A 104 -15.07 8.54 -11.49
CA LEU A 104 -14.08 8.52 -12.57
C LEU A 104 -14.63 7.83 -13.82
N ARG A 105 -15.28 6.66 -13.65
CA ARG A 105 -15.87 5.92 -14.77
C ARG A 105 -16.99 6.70 -15.45
N MET A 106 -17.82 7.42 -14.70
CA MET A 106 -18.86 8.30 -15.24
C MET A 106 -18.29 9.43 -16.10
N GLU A 107 -17.14 9.99 -15.71
CA GLU A 107 -16.40 11.00 -16.48
C GLU A 107 -15.63 10.41 -17.69
N GLY A 108 -15.74 9.10 -17.92
CA GLY A 108 -15.08 8.39 -19.02
C GLY A 108 -13.60 8.13 -18.78
N VAL A 109 -13.13 8.17 -17.53
CA VAL A 109 -11.77 7.79 -17.13
C VAL A 109 -11.76 6.30 -16.80
N ASP A 110 -10.79 5.56 -17.33
CA ASP A 110 -10.62 4.15 -16.92
C ASP A 110 -10.15 4.09 -15.46
N ALA A 111 -10.83 3.29 -14.65
CA ALA A 111 -10.52 3.15 -13.24
C ALA A 111 -10.81 1.74 -12.76
N ALA A 112 -9.94 1.22 -11.91
CA ALA A 112 -10.04 -0.12 -11.35
C ALA A 112 -9.56 -0.14 -9.89
N GLU A 113 -9.84 -1.23 -9.19
CA GLU A 113 -9.34 -1.46 -7.84
C GLU A 113 -8.72 -2.85 -7.68
N ILE A 114 -7.76 -2.93 -6.77
CA ILE A 114 -7.21 -4.18 -6.23
C ILE A 114 -7.49 -4.19 -4.74
N GLU A 115 -8.23 -5.20 -4.31
CA GLU A 115 -8.49 -5.47 -2.90
C GLU A 115 -7.40 -6.38 -2.34
N CYS A 116 -6.56 -5.82 -1.47
CA CYS A 116 -5.55 -6.52 -0.71
C CYS A 116 -6.19 -7.22 0.49
N MET A 117 -6.48 -8.51 0.31
CA MET A 117 -7.09 -9.35 1.35
C MET A 117 -6.10 -9.70 2.47
N ASP A 118 -6.65 -10.05 3.64
CA ASP A 118 -5.88 -10.58 4.74
C ASP A 118 -5.30 -11.95 4.44
N LEU A 119 -4.22 -12.29 5.14
CA LEU A 119 -3.47 -13.52 4.94
C LEU A 119 -3.63 -14.42 6.15
N PRO A 120 -3.98 -15.71 5.96
CA PRO A 120 -3.98 -16.66 7.06
C PRO A 120 -2.54 -16.97 7.45
N LEU A 121 -2.26 -16.89 8.75
CA LEU A 121 -1.01 -17.39 9.31
C LEU A 121 -0.97 -18.91 9.28
N SER A 122 0.23 -19.42 9.08
CA SER A 122 0.57 -20.84 9.15
C SER A 122 1.83 -21.01 10.02
N PRO A 123 2.17 -22.24 10.45
CA PRO A 123 3.38 -22.47 11.23
C PRO A 123 4.68 -21.98 10.57
N GLY A 124 4.74 -21.98 9.23
CA GLY A 124 5.90 -21.52 8.46
C GLY A 124 5.85 -20.04 8.06
N PHE A 125 4.69 -19.38 8.20
CA PHE A 125 4.42 -18.07 7.60
C PHE A 125 5.50 -17.03 7.91
N LEU A 126 5.91 -16.89 9.17
CA LEU A 126 6.91 -15.89 9.55
C LEU A 126 8.31 -16.27 9.08
N ALA A 127 8.71 -17.55 9.20
CA ALA A 127 10.03 -18.00 8.77
C ALA A 127 10.23 -17.92 7.25
N ASP A 128 9.15 -18.08 6.48
CA ASP A 128 9.20 -17.97 5.01
C ASP A 128 9.32 -16.50 4.54
N ARG A 129 9.09 -15.52 5.43
CA ARG A 129 9.00 -14.08 5.10
C ARG A 129 10.02 -13.21 5.82
N ILE A 130 10.54 -13.68 6.96
CA ILE A 130 11.52 -12.96 7.80
C ILE A 130 12.87 -13.67 7.69
N PRO A 131 13.85 -13.10 6.97
CA PRO A 131 15.20 -13.65 6.91
C PRO A 131 15.80 -13.82 8.30
N GLY A 132 16.35 -15.00 8.58
CA GLY A 132 16.99 -15.32 9.85
C GLY A 132 16.05 -15.81 10.95
N LEU A 133 14.72 -15.81 10.75
CA LEU A 133 13.79 -16.39 11.72
C LEU A 133 13.73 -17.92 11.57
N ASP A 134 14.04 -18.63 12.66
CA ASP A 134 13.97 -20.09 12.69
C ASP A 134 12.53 -20.60 12.49
N ARG A 135 12.39 -21.67 11.70
CA ARG A 135 11.09 -22.30 11.40
C ARG A 135 10.44 -22.91 12.64
N GLY A 136 11.22 -23.42 13.59
CA GLY A 136 10.74 -23.90 14.88
C GLY A 136 10.20 -22.77 15.76
N VAL A 137 10.88 -21.61 15.78
CA VAL A 137 10.40 -20.39 16.45
C VAL A 137 9.10 -19.90 15.82
N SER A 138 9.01 -19.82 14.48
CA SER A 138 7.78 -19.47 13.76
C SER A 138 6.60 -20.37 14.14
N ALA A 139 6.81 -21.70 14.18
CA ALA A 139 5.77 -22.64 14.57
C ALA A 139 5.31 -22.46 16.03
N LYS A 140 6.23 -22.16 16.95
CA LYS A 140 5.91 -21.86 18.35
C LYS A 140 5.12 -20.55 18.49
N LEU A 141 5.49 -19.51 17.74
CA LEU A 141 4.76 -18.24 17.69
C LEU A 141 3.34 -18.44 17.16
N PHE A 142 3.16 -19.19 16.07
CA PHE A 142 1.84 -19.50 15.54
C PHE A 142 0.96 -20.26 16.56
N LYS A 143 1.54 -21.25 17.26
CA LYS A 143 0.84 -21.97 18.34
C LYS A 143 0.43 -21.02 19.47
N LEU A 144 1.33 -20.13 19.90
CA LEU A 144 1.04 -19.09 20.88
C LEU A 144 -0.14 -18.22 20.42
N PHE A 145 -0.12 -17.73 19.18
CA PHE A 145 -1.17 -16.85 18.66
C PHE A 145 -2.53 -17.54 18.65
N ARG A 146 -2.58 -18.83 18.31
CA ARG A 146 -3.80 -19.64 18.38
C ARG A 146 -4.30 -19.81 19.81
N GLU A 147 -3.45 -20.21 20.73
CA GLU A 147 -3.84 -20.47 22.13
C GLU A 147 -4.27 -19.20 22.87
N LYS A 148 -3.69 -18.05 22.53
CA LYS A 148 -4.10 -16.74 23.05
C LYS A 148 -5.29 -16.14 22.30
N GLY A 149 -5.75 -16.80 21.24
CA GLY A 149 -6.89 -16.36 20.43
C GLY A 149 -6.63 -15.09 19.62
N PHE A 150 -5.36 -14.74 19.35
CA PHE A 150 -4.97 -13.61 18.50
C PHE A 150 -5.27 -13.88 17.02
N VAL A 151 -5.19 -15.15 16.62
CA VAL A 151 -5.69 -15.64 15.33
C VAL A 151 -6.98 -16.45 15.52
N ASP A 152 -7.79 -16.53 14.48
CA ASP A 152 -8.96 -17.40 14.43
C ASP A 152 -8.60 -18.86 14.07
N GLU A 153 -9.62 -19.71 13.93
CA GLU A 153 -9.43 -21.13 13.60
C GLU A 153 -8.83 -21.35 12.21
N LYS A 154 -9.01 -20.40 11.30
CA LYS A 154 -8.49 -20.43 9.94
C LYS A 154 -7.11 -19.76 9.82
N GLY A 155 -6.60 -19.19 10.91
CA GLY A 155 -5.28 -18.55 10.99
C GLY A 155 -5.30 -17.04 10.72
N TYR A 156 -6.46 -16.40 10.56
CA TYR A 156 -6.51 -14.96 10.31
C TYR A 156 -6.34 -14.16 11.60
N MET A 157 -5.59 -13.05 11.50
CA MET A 157 -5.45 -12.10 12.60
C MET A 157 -6.80 -11.46 12.94
N LYS A 158 -7.17 -11.50 14.22
CA LYS A 158 -8.41 -10.86 14.71
C LYS A 158 -8.25 -9.38 14.99
N ARG A 159 -7.01 -8.91 15.16
CA ARG A 159 -6.64 -7.52 15.43
C ARG A 159 -5.32 -7.20 14.74
N ASP A 160 -5.07 -5.92 14.57
CA ASP A 160 -3.79 -5.38 14.08
C ASP A 160 -2.61 -5.99 14.86
N GLY A 161 -1.63 -6.52 14.13
CA GLY A 161 -0.43 -7.14 14.66
C GLY A 161 0.39 -6.23 15.58
N ARG A 162 0.48 -4.94 15.26
CA ARG A 162 1.19 -3.92 16.07
C ARG A 162 0.46 -3.59 17.37
N ARG A 163 -0.87 -3.79 17.40
CA ARG A 163 -1.72 -3.55 18.57
C ARG A 163 -1.99 -4.80 19.40
N THR A 164 -1.56 -5.96 18.90
CA THR A 164 -1.77 -7.25 19.56
C THR A 164 -0.70 -7.47 20.63
N PRO A 165 -1.07 -7.80 21.89
CA PRO A 165 -0.11 -7.94 22.99
C PRO A 165 0.61 -9.30 22.99
N TRP A 166 1.12 -9.71 21.83
CA TRP A 166 1.74 -11.03 21.67
C TRP A 166 3.14 -11.10 22.31
N LYS A 167 3.85 -9.97 22.37
CA LYS A 167 5.17 -9.84 23.00
C LYS A 167 5.11 -10.18 24.50
N GLN A 168 4.09 -9.69 25.21
CA GLN A 168 3.88 -9.99 26.62
C GLN A 168 3.58 -11.48 26.86
N ALA A 169 3.05 -12.18 25.85
CA ALA A 169 2.68 -13.58 25.94
C ALA A 169 3.85 -14.55 25.69
N LEU A 170 5.00 -14.08 25.17
CA LEU A 170 6.18 -14.90 24.88
C LEU A 170 6.77 -15.59 26.12
N SER A 171 6.80 -14.87 27.24
CA SER A 171 7.40 -15.34 28.50
C SER A 171 6.73 -16.62 29.02
N GLY A 172 5.42 -16.75 28.85
CA GLY A 172 4.65 -17.94 29.25
C GLY A 172 4.94 -19.20 28.42
N TYR A 173 5.63 -19.06 27.28
CA TYR A 173 5.85 -20.13 26.29
C TYR A 173 7.33 -20.49 26.10
N LYS A 174 8.23 -19.89 26.88
CA LYS A 174 9.69 -20.08 26.76
C LYS A 174 10.18 -19.86 25.31
N ILE A 175 9.57 -18.90 24.62
CA ILE A 175 10.00 -18.47 23.29
C ILE A 175 11.00 -17.33 23.49
N SER A 176 12.23 -17.52 23.05
CA SER A 176 13.23 -16.46 22.97
C SER A 176 13.24 -15.95 21.53
N LEU A 177 12.92 -14.66 21.36
CA LEU A 177 12.99 -13.96 20.09
C LEU A 177 14.06 -12.88 20.21
N GLU A 178 14.95 -12.77 19.23
CA GLU A 178 15.91 -11.68 19.17
C GLU A 178 15.19 -10.34 19.01
N GLU A 179 15.68 -9.29 19.67
CA GLU A 179 15.05 -7.96 19.61
C GLU A 179 14.95 -7.44 18.16
N SER A 180 15.95 -7.75 17.33
CA SER A 180 16.00 -7.43 15.90
C SER A 180 14.85 -8.06 15.09
N LEU A 181 14.28 -9.17 15.56
CA LEU A 181 13.20 -9.89 14.89
C LEU A 181 11.81 -9.46 15.37
N VAL A 182 11.72 -8.66 16.44
CA VAL A 182 10.43 -8.18 16.97
C VAL A 182 9.70 -7.33 15.94
N THR A 183 10.33 -6.27 15.44
CA THR A 183 9.72 -5.38 14.44
C THR A 183 9.34 -6.12 13.15
N PRO A 184 10.22 -6.94 12.52
CA PRO A 184 9.82 -7.77 11.38
C PRO A 184 8.59 -8.64 11.62
N VAL A 185 8.47 -9.26 12.80
CA VAL A 185 7.27 -10.03 13.15
C VAL A 185 6.05 -9.13 13.23
N GLU A 186 6.13 -7.97 13.90
CA GLU A 186 4.99 -7.03 13.99
C GLU A 186 4.53 -6.57 12.60
N GLU A 187 5.47 -6.27 11.70
CA GLU A 187 5.18 -5.85 10.33
C GLU A 187 4.50 -6.96 9.52
N GLU A 188 4.98 -8.21 9.61
CA GLU A 188 4.33 -9.34 8.93
C GLU A 188 2.94 -9.68 9.51
N LEU A 189 2.75 -9.53 10.82
CA LEU A 189 1.42 -9.69 11.45
C LEU A 189 0.45 -8.60 11.02
N ASN A 190 0.94 -7.38 10.85
CA ASN A 190 0.15 -6.25 10.40
C ASN A 190 -0.20 -6.36 8.92
N LEU A 191 0.75 -6.77 8.08
CA LEU A 191 0.51 -7.14 6.68
C LEU A 191 -0.56 -8.24 6.59
N ALA A 192 -0.44 -9.29 7.41
CA ALA A 192 -1.42 -10.38 7.44
C ALA A 192 -2.80 -9.92 7.89
N PHE A 193 -2.89 -8.91 8.78
CA PHE A 193 -4.17 -8.34 9.18
C PHE A 193 -4.84 -7.53 8.06
N ALA A 194 -4.07 -6.90 7.17
CA ALA A 194 -4.52 -6.15 6.00
C ALA A 194 -5.59 -5.10 6.31
N TYR A 195 -5.27 -4.15 7.20
CA TYR A 195 -6.14 -2.99 7.48
C TYR A 195 -5.72 -1.75 6.70
N HIS A 196 -4.50 -1.25 6.89
CA HIS A 196 -4.04 -0.03 6.25
C HIS A 196 -2.55 -0.16 6.02
N GLU A 197 -2.15 -0.89 4.98
CA GLU A 197 -0.72 -1.14 4.76
C GLU A 197 -0.20 -1.03 3.34
N MET A 198 1.07 -0.64 3.25
CA MET A 198 1.80 -0.75 2.01
C MET A 198 2.11 -2.22 1.74
N THR A 199 1.93 -2.66 0.50
CA THR A 199 2.18 -4.07 0.14
C THR A 199 2.81 -4.19 -1.24
N SER A 200 3.79 -5.07 -1.35
CA SER A 200 4.37 -5.48 -2.63
C SER A 200 3.68 -6.70 -3.24
N LEU A 201 2.71 -7.30 -2.54
CA LEU A 201 2.06 -8.54 -2.99
C LEU A 201 1.35 -8.37 -4.34
N GLN A 202 0.92 -7.15 -4.65
CA GLN A 202 0.19 -6.82 -5.88
C GLN A 202 1.05 -6.11 -6.92
N SER A 203 2.39 -6.16 -6.79
CA SER A 203 3.30 -5.50 -7.73
C SER A 203 3.09 -5.94 -9.18
N GLU A 204 2.87 -7.22 -9.45
CA GLU A 204 2.61 -7.73 -10.80
C GLU A 204 1.35 -7.11 -11.42
N GLN A 205 0.27 -6.98 -10.65
CA GLN A 205 -0.97 -6.37 -11.11
C GLN A 205 -0.82 -4.86 -11.32
N ILE A 206 -0.06 -4.19 -10.44
CA ILE A 206 0.28 -2.76 -10.58
C ILE A 206 1.11 -2.53 -11.85
N PHE A 207 2.12 -3.37 -12.12
CA PHE A 207 2.92 -3.24 -13.34
C PHE A 207 2.11 -3.55 -14.59
N SER A 208 1.26 -4.58 -14.56
CA SER A 208 0.33 -4.89 -15.65
C SER A 208 -0.62 -3.71 -15.96
N TRP A 209 -1.09 -3.00 -14.92
CA TRP A 209 -1.87 -1.78 -15.08
C TRP A 209 -1.08 -0.67 -15.77
N PHE A 210 0.17 -0.44 -15.37
CA PHE A 210 0.99 0.54 -16.07
C PHE A 210 1.22 0.15 -17.53
N GLU A 211 1.66 -1.08 -17.79
CA GLU A 211 1.95 -1.59 -19.14
C GLU A 211 0.75 -1.49 -20.10
N SER A 212 -0.45 -1.82 -19.62
CA SER A 212 -1.68 -1.73 -20.43
C SER A 212 -2.07 -0.30 -20.84
N HIS A 213 -1.47 0.73 -20.24
CA HIS A 213 -1.77 2.15 -20.49
C HIS A 213 -0.57 2.94 -21.05
N MET A 214 0.53 2.26 -21.37
CA MET A 214 1.73 2.90 -21.93
C MET A 214 1.65 3.18 -23.44
N GLY A 215 0.59 2.73 -24.13
CA GLY A 215 0.43 2.79 -25.60
C GLY A 215 -0.78 3.58 -26.07
#